data_AF-A0A2J6PMQ7-F1
#
_entry.id   AF-A0A2J6PMQ7-F1
#
_cell.length_a   1.000
_cell.length_b   1.000
_cell.length_c   1.000
_cell.angle_alpha   90.00
_cell.angle_beta   90.00
_cell.angle_gamma   90.00
#
_symmetry.space_group_name_H-M   'P 1'
#
loop_
_entity.id
_entity.type
_entity.pdbx_description
1 polymer ?
#
loop_
_entity_poly.entity_id
_entity_poly.type
_entity_poly.pdbx_seq_one_letter_code
_entity_poly.pdbx_strand_id
1 'polypeptide(L)'
;PTSSVSTSSTTTPKQTGPSNLATIGTYSYVGCYTEATVGRALSALQYANNNMTIEICYATCSAAGYSWFGIEYHRECYCGNS
;
A
#
# COMPACT_ATOMS: atom_id res chain seq x y z
N PRO A 1 -20.03 23.37 -10.42
CA PRO A 1 -19.15 24.00 -9.40
C PRO A 1 -18.26 22.93 -8.76
N THR A 2 -16.99 22.95 -9.16
CA THR A 2 -15.93 21.97 -8.95
C THR A 2 -15.52 21.87 -7.48
N SER A 3 -15.61 20.66 -6.91
CA SER A 3 -15.05 20.34 -5.59
C SER A 3 -13.53 20.43 -5.65
N SER A 4 -12.97 21.37 -4.90
CA SER A 4 -11.54 21.62 -4.79
C SER A 4 -10.82 20.44 -4.14
N VAL A 5 -10.00 19.74 -4.92
CA VAL A 5 -9.02 18.78 -4.41
C VAL A 5 -7.87 19.57 -3.81
N SER A 6 -7.72 19.53 -2.49
CA SER A 6 -6.62 20.15 -1.77
C SER A 6 -5.36 19.29 -1.93
N THR A 7 -4.46 19.71 -2.83
CA THR A 7 -3.11 19.16 -2.95
C THR A 7 -2.25 19.65 -1.78
N SER A 8 -2.19 18.88 -0.70
CA SER A 8 -1.27 19.13 0.42
C SER A 8 0.14 18.71 0.00
N SER A 9 0.93 19.67 -0.49
CA SER A 9 2.37 19.52 -0.71
C SER A 9 3.10 19.56 0.63
N THR A 10 3.30 18.40 1.25
CA THR A 10 4.17 18.27 2.43
C THR A 10 5.62 18.17 1.94
N THR A 11 6.47 19.10 2.37
CA THR A 11 7.92 19.04 2.14
C THR A 11 8.52 17.88 2.93
N THR A 12 8.57 16.70 2.31
CA THR A 12 9.12 15.48 2.89
C THR A 12 10.65 15.56 2.99
N PRO A 13 11.27 15.26 4.14
CA PRO A 13 12.72 15.11 4.22
C PRO A 13 13.18 14.00 3.28
N LYS A 14 14.31 14.22 2.59
CA LYS A 14 14.95 13.24 1.72
C LYS A 14 15.35 12.01 2.55
N GLN A 15 14.53 10.97 2.52
CA GLN A 15 14.84 9.72 3.20
C GLN A 15 16.16 9.14 2.70
N THR A 16 17.03 8.77 3.64
CA THR A 16 18.36 8.20 3.38
C THR A 16 18.35 6.67 3.45
N GLY A 17 17.18 6.06 3.63
CA GLY A 17 16.95 4.62 3.73
C GLY A 17 15.59 4.20 3.17
N PRO A 18 15.17 2.93 3.38
CA PRO A 18 13.86 2.45 2.96
C PRO A 18 12.75 3.24 3.65
N SER A 19 11.91 3.90 2.85
CA SER A 19 10.82 4.73 3.33
C SER A 19 9.50 3.99 3.33
N ASN A 20 8.95 3.73 4.51
CA ASN A 20 7.52 3.47 4.65
C ASN A 20 6.77 4.81 4.50
N LEU A 21 5.96 4.94 3.46
CA LEU A 21 5.07 6.10 3.32
C LEU A 21 4.05 6.08 4.46
N ALA A 22 4.03 7.13 5.29
CA ALA A 22 3.13 7.22 6.43
C ALA A 22 1.64 7.25 6.02
N THR A 23 1.35 7.83 4.86
CA THR A 23 -0.02 7.97 4.34
C THR A 23 -0.02 7.93 2.80
N ILE A 24 -1.00 7.25 2.21
CA ILE A 24 -1.28 7.25 0.76
C ILE A 24 -2.79 7.35 0.56
N GLY A 25 -3.26 8.44 -0.05
CA GLY A 25 -4.69 8.71 -0.17
C GLY A 25 -5.36 8.74 1.22
N THR A 26 -6.32 7.84 1.44
CA THR A 26 -7.01 7.68 2.73
C THR A 26 -6.38 6.62 3.64
N TYR A 27 -5.31 5.95 3.21
CA TYR A 27 -4.68 4.87 3.94
C TYR A 27 -3.53 5.38 4.77
N SER A 28 -3.46 4.93 6.02
CA SER A 28 -2.32 5.15 6.90
C SER A 28 -1.53 3.86 7.07
N TYR A 29 -0.20 3.98 7.07
CA TYR A 29 0.67 2.85 7.33
C TYR A 29 0.48 2.33 8.75
N VAL A 30 0.09 1.06 8.87
CA VAL A 30 -0.21 0.42 10.16
C VAL A 30 0.98 -0.34 10.75
N GLY A 31 1.95 -0.76 9.92
CA GLY A 31 3.14 -1.47 10.38
C GLY A 31 3.64 -2.52 9.40
N CYS A 32 4.71 -3.21 9.80
CA CYS A 32 5.18 -4.43 9.15
C CYS A 32 4.67 -5.63 9.96
N TYR A 33 3.90 -6.50 9.32
CA TYR A 33 3.36 -7.70 9.93
C TYR A 33 4.03 -8.92 9.32
N THR A 34 4.25 -9.95 10.13
CA THR A 34 4.79 -11.22 9.64
C THR A 34 3.70 -12.01 8.94
N GLU A 35 4.09 -12.73 7.88
CA GLU A 35 3.19 -13.63 7.17
C GLU A 35 2.63 -14.72 8.08
N ALA A 36 1.44 -15.22 7.75
CA ALA A 36 0.79 -16.29 8.51
C ALA A 36 1.62 -17.58 8.49
N THR A 37 1.63 -18.31 9.60
CA THR A 37 2.31 -19.63 9.69
C THR A 37 1.65 -20.70 8.83
N VAL A 38 0.35 -20.53 8.53
CA VAL A 38 -0.41 -21.35 7.60
C VAL A 38 -1.19 -20.42 6.68
N GLY A 39 -0.99 -20.54 5.37
CA GLY A 39 -1.64 -19.68 4.38
C GLY A 39 -0.94 -18.35 4.17
N ARG A 40 -1.71 -17.30 3.92
CA ARG A 40 -1.22 -15.94 3.67
C ARG A 40 -1.92 -14.93 4.59
N ALA A 41 -1.22 -13.88 4.99
CA ALA A 41 -1.83 -12.81 5.81
C ALA A 41 -2.92 -12.09 5.01
N LEU A 42 -2.68 -11.81 3.73
CA LEU A 42 -3.66 -11.27 2.79
C LEU A 42 -3.75 -12.19 1.57
N SER A 43 -4.85 -12.94 1.47
CA SER A 43 -4.99 -14.02 0.48
C SER A 43 -5.99 -13.75 -0.64
N ALA A 44 -6.67 -12.60 -0.64
CA ALA A 44 -7.81 -12.37 -1.54
C ALA A 44 -7.38 -12.03 -2.98
N LEU A 45 -6.45 -11.09 -3.15
CA LEU A 45 -5.84 -10.78 -4.44
C LEU A 45 -4.33 -10.69 -4.27
N GLN A 46 -3.58 -11.27 -5.20
CA GLN A 46 -2.13 -11.17 -5.21
C GLN A 46 -1.60 -11.04 -6.63
N TYR A 47 -0.54 -10.24 -6.81
CA TYR A 47 0.21 -10.18 -8.05
C TYR A 47 1.65 -9.68 -7.82
N ALA A 48 2.51 -9.95 -8.80
CA ALA A 48 3.91 -9.56 -8.77
C ALA A 48 4.24 -8.61 -9.93
N ASN A 49 4.99 -7.54 -9.66
CA ASN A 49 5.52 -6.63 -10.66
C ASN A 49 6.91 -6.13 -10.25
N ASN A 50 7.92 -6.24 -11.12
CA ASN A 50 9.28 -5.80 -10.82
C ASN A 50 9.41 -4.30 -10.54
N ASN A 51 8.40 -3.50 -10.92
CA ASN A 51 8.32 -2.07 -10.63
C ASN A 51 7.25 -1.77 -9.57
N MET A 52 7.03 -2.68 -8.61
CA MET A 52 6.03 -2.51 -7.57
C MET A 52 6.37 -1.30 -6.69
N THR A 53 5.38 -0.45 -6.45
CA THR A 53 5.45 0.62 -5.46
C THR A 53 4.26 0.55 -4.52
N ILE A 54 4.35 1.24 -3.38
CA ILE A 54 3.28 1.30 -2.39
C ILE A 54 2.01 1.89 -3.00
N GLU A 55 2.16 2.90 -3.86
CA GLU A 55 1.06 3.56 -4.58
C GLU A 55 0.39 2.63 -5.59
N ILE A 56 1.16 1.81 -6.31
CA ILE A 56 0.63 0.85 -7.29
C ILE A 56 -0.20 -0.22 -6.58
N CYS A 57 0.31 -0.76 -5.47
CA CYS A 57 -0.41 -1.78 -4.70
C CYS A 57 -1.69 -1.19 -4.07
N TYR A 58 -1.57 -0.02 -3.45
CA TYR A 58 -2.71 0.72 -2.91
C TYR A 58 -3.81 0.96 -3.96
N ALA A 59 -3.45 1.49 -5.12
CA ALA A 59 -4.41 1.79 -6.19
C ALA A 59 -5.14 0.52 -6.66
N THR A 60 -4.41 -0.59 -6.76
CA THR A 60 -5.00 -1.87 -7.20
C THR A 60 -5.95 -2.45 -6.16
N CYS A 61 -5.54 -2.52 -4.89
CA CYS A 61 -6.37 -3.09 -3.83
C CYS A 61 -7.60 -2.22 -3.54
N SER A 62 -7.45 -0.90 -3.55
CA SER A 62 -8.58 0.03 -3.36
C SER A 62 -9.57 -0.02 -4.52
N ALA A 63 -9.10 -0.08 -5.77
CA ALA A 63 -9.97 -0.26 -6.94
C ALA A 63 -10.70 -1.60 -6.94
N ALA A 64 -10.09 -2.64 -6.36
CA ALA A 64 -10.71 -3.95 -6.18
C ALA A 64 -11.62 -4.05 -4.93
N GLY A 65 -11.73 -2.98 -4.13
CA GLY A 65 -12.62 -2.91 -2.96
C GLY A 65 -12.08 -3.58 -1.69
N TYR A 66 -10.77 -3.79 -1.58
CA TYR A 66 -10.13 -4.34 -0.39
C TYR A 66 -9.74 -3.26 0.61
N SER A 67 -9.83 -3.60 1.91
CA SER A 67 -9.54 -2.68 3.02
C SER A 67 -8.08 -2.71 3.48
N TRP A 68 -7.32 -3.74 3.08
CA TRP A 68 -5.93 -3.93 3.44
C TRP A 68 -5.10 -4.25 2.20
N PHE A 69 -3.86 -3.79 2.22
CA PHE A 69 -2.86 -4.17 1.25
C PHE A 69 -1.49 -4.33 1.92
N GLY A 70 -0.65 -5.16 1.34
CA GLY A 70 0.70 -5.43 1.80
C GLY A 70 1.66 -5.60 0.63
N ILE A 71 2.90 -5.16 0.81
CA ILE A 71 3.97 -5.38 -0.17
C ILE A 71 5.03 -6.28 0.43
N GLU A 72 5.42 -7.29 -0.33
CA GLU A 72 6.54 -8.16 0.01
C GLU A 72 7.61 -8.14 -1.09
N TYR A 73 8.86 -8.33 -0.68
CA TYR A 73 10.02 -8.52 -1.57
C TYR A 73 10.19 -7.45 -2.67
N HIS A 74 9.72 -6.22 -2.44
CA HIS A 74 9.76 -5.11 -3.40
C HIS A 74 9.09 -5.42 -4.76
N ARG A 75 8.21 -6.44 -4.81
CA ARG A 75 7.62 -6.91 -6.07
C ARG A 75 6.20 -7.39 -5.91
N GLU A 76 5.84 -7.91 -4.75
CA GLU A 76 4.59 -8.62 -4.54
C GLU A 76 3.61 -7.68 -3.86
N CYS A 77 2.38 -7.65 -4.36
CA CYS A 77 1.28 -6.93 -3.77
C CYS A 77 0.19 -7.92 -3.39
N TYR A 78 -0.30 -7.77 -2.17
CA TYR A 78 -1.36 -8.57 -1.60
C TYR A 78 -2.49 -7.67 -1.13
N CYS A 79 -3.74 -8.11 -1.34
CA CYS A 79 -4.94 -7.42 -0.89
C CYS A 79 -5.82 -8.35 -0.05
N GLY A 80 -6.57 -7.78 0.89
CA GLY A 80 -7.55 -8.52 1.68
C GLY A 80 -8.42 -7.62 2.55
N ASN A 81 -9.35 -8.22 3.28
CA ASN A 81 -10.23 -7.54 4.23
C ASN A 81 -9.98 -7.95 5.69
N SER A 82 -9.10 -8.94 5.90
CA SER A 82 -8.70 -9.50 7.18
C SER A 82 -7.37 -10.19 7.04
#